data_AF-A0A4Q5QSS4-F1
#
_entry.id   AF-A0A4Q5QSS4-F1
#
_cell.length_a   1.000
_cell.length_b   1.000
_cell.length_c   1.000
_cell.angle_alpha   90.00
_cell.angle_beta   90.00
_cell.angle_gamma   90.00
#
_symmetry.space_group_name_H-M   'P 1'
#
loop_
_entity.id
_entity.type
_entity.pdbx_description
1 polymer ?
#
loop_
_entity_poly.entity_id
_entity_poly.type
_entity_poly.pdbx_seq_one_letter_code
_entity_poly.pdbx_strand_id
1 'polypeptide(L)'
;TTVLYDIDSNTDRLYRQDPPNAGTLVSVGALGVNTTGVNGFDIGGTSGTGFAVLTVGTAASVYTLNLATGAATKGADLPRPLQAMAVGLGF
;
A
#
# COMPACT_ATOMS: atom_id res chain seq x y z
N THR A 1 -15.60 -12.39 -4.86
CA THR A 1 -14.49 -12.30 -5.82
C THR A 1 -13.25 -11.88 -5.06
N THR A 2 -12.08 -12.38 -5.44
CA THR A 2 -10.80 -11.94 -4.87
C THR A 2 -10.23 -10.85 -5.75
N VAL A 3 -9.68 -9.80 -5.15
CA VAL A 3 -9.02 -8.70 -5.85
C VAL A 3 -7.60 -8.59 -5.32
N LEU A 4 -6.62 -8.45 -6.22
CA LEU A 4 -5.23 -8.18 -5.85
C LEU A 4 -4.90 -6.71 -6.12
N TYR A 5 -4.03 -6.16 -5.30
CA TYR A 5 -3.61 -4.78 -5.35
C TYR A 5 -2.09 -4.68 -5.29
N ASP A 6 -1.54 -3.73 -6.03
CA ASP A 6 -0.11 -3.43 -6.08
C ASP A 6 0.13 -1.95 -5.81
N ILE A 7 1.27 -1.64 -5.19
CA ILE A 7 1.77 -0.27 -5.06
C ILE A 7 3.00 -0.14 -5.98
N ASP A 8 3.01 0.88 -6.83
CA ASP A 8 4.17 1.23 -7.64
C ASP A 8 4.76 2.56 -7.19
N SER A 9 6.00 2.52 -6.68
CA SER A 9 6.76 3.69 -6.24
C SER A 9 7.29 4.54 -7.39
N ASN A 10 7.37 4.01 -8.61
CA ASN A 10 7.85 4.80 -9.76
C ASN A 10 6.79 5.79 -10.25
N THR A 11 5.52 5.45 -10.06
CA THR A 11 4.38 6.26 -10.51
C THR A 11 3.58 6.86 -9.34
N ASP A 12 3.89 6.49 -8.10
CA ASP A 12 3.19 6.89 -6.88
C ASP A 12 1.70 6.53 -6.91
N ARG A 13 1.37 5.29 -7.30
CA ARG A 13 -0.02 4.84 -7.48
C ARG A 13 -0.32 3.48 -6.87
N LEU A 14 -1.59 3.34 -6.50
CA LEU A 14 -2.23 2.05 -6.24
C LEU A 14 -2.79 1.50 -7.57
N TYR A 15 -2.55 0.24 -7.83
CA TYR A 15 -3.07 -0.53 -8.95
C TYR A 15 -3.90 -1.70 -8.46
N ARG A 16 -4.84 -2.13 -9.30
CA ARG A 16 -5.58 -3.38 -9.16
C ARG A 16 -5.11 -4.36 -10.23
N GLN A 17 -4.86 -5.62 -9.87
CA GLN A 17 -4.64 -6.66 -10.87
C GLN A 17 -5.98 -7.18 -11.37
N ASP A 18 -6.22 -7.01 -12.66
CA ASP A 18 -7.51 -7.33 -13.28
C ASP A 18 -7.30 -7.87 -14.70
N PRO A 19 -7.50 -9.19 -14.94
CA PRO A 19 -7.92 -10.21 -13.98
C PRO A 19 -6.77 -10.61 -13.01
N PRO A 20 -7.08 -11.10 -11.80
CA PRO A 20 -6.11 -11.27 -10.71
C PRO A 20 -4.85 -12.08 -11.04
N ASN A 21 -4.96 -13.09 -11.91
CA ASN A 21 -3.84 -14.01 -12.18
C ASN A 21 -3.10 -13.70 -13.50
N ALA A 22 -3.44 -12.59 -14.17
CA ALA A 22 -2.85 -12.23 -15.47
C ALA A 22 -1.77 -11.14 -15.37
N GLY A 23 -1.57 -10.54 -14.19
CA GLY A 23 -0.58 -9.47 -13.98
C GLY A 23 -0.90 -8.13 -14.65
N THR A 24 -2.05 -8.02 -15.34
CA THR A 24 -2.51 -6.75 -15.92
C THR A 24 -2.89 -5.77 -14.82
N LEU A 25 -2.28 -4.59 -14.83
CA LEU A 25 -2.51 -3.54 -13.83
C LEU A 25 -3.47 -2.47 -14.33
N VAL A 26 -4.53 -2.22 -13.56
CA VAL A 26 -5.47 -1.11 -13.75
C VAL A 26 -5.24 -0.09 -12.65
N SER A 27 -4.91 1.15 -13.02
CA SER A 27 -4.69 2.23 -12.04
C SER A 27 -5.96 2.48 -11.23
N VAL A 28 -5.85 2.44 -9.90
CA VAL A 28 -6.91 2.87 -8.98
C VAL A 28 -6.81 4.38 -8.73
N GLY A 29 -5.62 4.86 -8.37
CA GLY A 29 -5.40 6.27 -8.08
C GLY A 29 -4.02 6.56 -7.49
N ALA A 30 -3.73 7.85 -7.31
CA ALA A 30 -2.46 8.30 -6.74
C ALA A 30 -2.43 8.09 -5.22
N LEU A 31 -1.26 7.75 -4.70
CA LEU A 31 -1.02 7.64 -3.25
C LEU A 31 -1.11 9.00 -2.56
N GLY A 32 -0.82 10.09 -3.28
CA GLY A 32 -0.74 11.44 -2.72
C GLY A 32 0.56 11.73 -1.97
N VAL A 33 1.50 10.78 -1.98
CA VAL A 33 2.87 10.91 -1.48
C VAL A 33 3.85 10.42 -2.54
N ASN A 34 5.04 11.02 -2.58
CA ASN A 34 6.15 10.54 -3.40
C ASN A 34 6.95 9.52 -2.59
N THR A 35 6.70 8.24 -2.84
CA THR A 35 7.33 7.15 -2.10
C THR A 35 8.47 6.54 -2.90
N THR A 36 9.65 6.44 -2.30
CA THR A 36 10.83 5.84 -2.92
C THR A 36 11.04 4.38 -2.53
N GLY A 37 10.22 3.86 -1.61
CA GLY A 37 10.29 2.48 -1.14
C GLY A 37 8.97 2.00 -0.57
N VAL A 38 8.63 0.74 -0.86
CA VAL A 38 7.47 0.04 -0.31
C VAL A 38 8.00 -1.16 0.48
N ASN A 39 7.92 -1.10 1.81
CA ASN A 39 8.53 -2.06 2.72
C ASN A 39 7.49 -2.96 3.40
N GLY A 40 6.51 -3.39 2.59
CA GLY A 40 5.36 -4.18 3.01
C GLY A 40 4.05 -3.48 2.67
N PHE A 41 3.10 -4.27 2.15
CA PHE A 41 1.73 -3.88 1.90
C PHE A 41 0.84 -5.08 2.21
N ASP A 42 -0.17 -4.87 3.04
CA ASP A 42 -1.11 -5.91 3.45
C ASP A 42 -2.52 -5.30 3.64
N ILE A 43 -3.55 -6.14 3.61
CA ILE A 43 -4.94 -5.71 3.68
C ILE A 43 -5.60 -6.31 4.92
N GLY A 44 -6.20 -5.45 5.75
CA GLY A 44 -7.03 -5.89 6.86
C GLY A 44 -8.21 -6.71 6.35
N GLY A 45 -8.24 -8.00 6.66
CA GLY A 45 -9.27 -8.92 6.16
C GLY A 45 -10.68 -8.61 6.67
N THR A 46 -10.83 -7.84 7.76
CA THR A 46 -12.11 -7.40 8.31
C THR A 46 -12.46 -5.98 7.86
N SER A 47 -11.53 -5.03 7.92
CA SER A 47 -11.81 -3.64 7.54
C SER A 47 -11.78 -3.38 6.04
N GLY A 48 -11.06 -4.19 5.26
CA GLY A 48 -10.75 -3.89 3.86
C GLY A 48 -9.82 -2.68 3.69
N THR A 49 -9.15 -2.25 4.76
CA THR A 49 -8.18 -1.15 4.72
C THR A 49 -6.82 -1.67 4.28
N GLY A 50 -6.18 -0.99 3.33
CA GLY A 50 -4.79 -1.28 3.00
C GLY A 50 -3.85 -0.67 4.04
N PHE A 51 -2.79 -1.39 4.39
CA PHE A 51 -1.73 -0.91 5.26
C PHE A 51 -0.40 -1.08 4.54
N ALA A 52 0.40 -0.03 4.45
CA ALA A 52 1.73 -0.11 3.86
C ALA A 52 2.78 0.57 4.73
N VAL A 53 4.02 0.14 4.60
CA VAL A 53 5.19 0.92 5.03
C VAL A 53 5.75 1.61 3.80
N LEU A 54 5.69 2.94 3.79
CA LEU A 54 6.20 3.76 2.68
C LEU A 54 7.39 4.58 3.16
N THR A 55 8.38 4.75 2.28
CA THR A 55 9.52 5.63 2.51
C THR A 55 9.32 6.93 1.74
N VAL A 56 9.12 8.03 2.46
CA VAL A 56 8.96 9.37 1.88
C VAL A 56 10.11 10.25 2.38
N GLY A 57 10.95 10.71 1.45
CA GLY A 57 12.22 11.34 1.79
C GLY A 57 13.13 10.36 2.53
N THR A 58 13.49 10.66 3.78
CA THR A 58 14.33 9.80 4.63
C THR A 58 13.54 9.04 5.69
N ALA A 59 12.23 9.22 5.76
CA ALA A 59 11.39 8.64 6.79
C ALA A 59 10.62 7.43 6.26
N ALA A 60 10.75 6.29 6.96
CA ALA A 60 9.85 5.16 6.80
C ALA A 60 8.69 5.30 7.79
N SER A 61 7.46 5.19 7.33
CA SER A 61 6.27 5.36 8.18
C SER A 61 5.20 4.35 7.80
N VAL A 62 4.32 4.03 8.75
CA VAL A 62 3.10 3.25 8.47
C VAL A 62 2.06 4.17 7.84
N TYR A 63 1.40 3.69 6.80
CA TYR A 63 0.31 4.36 6.09
C TYR A 63 -0.92 3.47 6.04
N THR A 64 -2.09 4.08 6.15
CA THR A 64 -3.34 3.45 5.69
C THR A 64 -3.61 3.86 4.24
N LEU A 65 -4.24 2.98 3.47
CA LEU A 65 -4.59 3.18 2.08
C LEU A 65 -6.08 2.93 1.87
N ASN A 66 -6.73 3.85 1.17
CA ASN A 66 -8.07 3.64 0.65
C ASN A 66 -7.99 2.86 -0.67
N LEU A 67 -8.45 1.61 -0.67
CA LEU A 67 -8.36 0.72 -1.85
C LEU A 67 -9.27 1.14 -3.01
N ALA A 68 -10.21 2.05 -2.81
CA ALA A 68 -11.08 2.58 -3.87
C ALA A 68 -10.49 3.82 -4.56
N THR A 69 -9.68 4.61 -3.86
CA THR A 69 -9.15 5.89 -4.38
C THR A 69 -7.63 5.91 -4.54
N GLY A 70 -6.92 4.96 -3.92
CA GLY A 70 -5.47 4.93 -3.83
C GLY A 70 -4.87 5.85 -2.77
N ALA A 71 -5.66 6.73 -2.14
CA ALA A 71 -5.12 7.73 -1.22
C ALA A 71 -4.44 7.09 0.00
N ALA A 72 -3.21 7.53 0.29
CA ALA A 72 -2.44 7.12 1.46
C ALA A 72 -2.51 8.19 2.56
N THR A 73 -2.76 7.75 3.79
CA THR A 73 -2.77 8.61 4.99
C THR A 73 -1.65 8.19 5.92
N LYS A 74 -0.75 9.13 6.23
CA LYS A 74 0.39 8.88 7.12
C LYS A 74 -0.09 8.62 8.55
N GLY A 75 0.40 7.52 9.13
CA GLY A 75 0.31 7.21 10.56
C GLY A 75 1.59 7.61 11.28
N ALA A 76 2.28 6.62 11.87
CA ALA A 76 3.48 6.84 12.68
C ALA A 76 4.77 6.61 11.90
N ASP A 77 5.79 7.41 12.21
CA ASP A 77 7.17 7.17 11.79
C ASP A 77 7.76 5.96 12.50
N LEU A 78 8.57 5.20 11.77
CA LEU A 78 9.26 4.03 12.29
C LEU A 78 10.69 4.40 12.67
N PRO A 79 11.19 3.90 13.82
CA PRO A 79 12.51 4.28 14.33
C PRO A 79 13.66 3.72 13.49
N ARG A 80 13.39 2.75 12.61
CA ARG A 80 14.35 2.15 11.69
C ARG A 80 13.64 1.73 10.40
N PRO A 81 14.35 1.64 9.25
CA PRO A 81 13.81 1.05 8.04
C PRO A 81 13.40 -0.41 8.31
N LEU A 82 12.16 -0.78 7.97
CA LEU A 82 11.66 -2.15 8.09
C LEU A 82 11.96 -2.95 6.81
N GLN A 83 12.08 -4.27 6.96
CA GLN A 83 12.30 -5.19 5.85
C GLN A 83 10.99 -5.76 5.29
N ALA A 84 9.98 -5.93 6.14
CA ALA A 84 8.64 -6.37 5.75
C ALA A 84 7.61 -6.02 6.85
N MET A 85 6.33 -6.10 6.50
CA MET A 85 5.17 -5.95 7.39
C MET A 85 4.08 -6.93 6.96
N ALA A 86 3.30 -7.42 7.92
CA ALA A 86 2.02 -8.08 7.70
C ALA A 86 1.03 -7.61 8.78
N VAL A 87 -0.26 -7.59 8.45
CA VAL A 87 -1.33 -7.38 9.44
C VAL A 87 -1.89 -8.74 9.88
N GLY A 88 -2.23 -8.85 11.15
CA GLY A 88 -2.78 -10.09 11.71
C GLY A 88 -4.23 -10.34 11.30
N LEU A 89 -4.87 -11.29 11.97
CA LEU A 89 -6.31 -11.51 11.81
C LEU A 89 -7.10 -10.41 12.53
N GLY A 90 -8.21 -9.95 11.92
CA GLY A 90 -9.17 -9.05 12.56
C GLY A 90 -8.93 -7.55 12.39
N PHE A 91 -8.04 -7.14 11.48
CA PHE A 91 -7.80 -5.74 11.14
C PHE A 91 -8.64 -5.26 9.95
#